data_AF-A0A2X3F0L2-F1
#
_entry.id   AF-A0A2X3F0L2-F1
#
_cell.length_a   1.000
_cell.length_b   1.000
_cell.length_c   1.000
_cell.angle_alpha   90.00
_cell.angle_beta   90.00
_cell.angle_gamma   90.00
#
_symmetry.space_group_name_H-M   'P 1'
#
loop_
_entity.id
_entity.type
_entity.pdbx_description
1 polymer ?
#
loop_
_entity_poly.entity_id
_entity_poly.type
_entity_poly.pdbx_seq_one_letter_code
_entity_poly.pdbx_strand_id
1 'polypeptide(L)'
;MPFSTKLKQAESEALVGHIAPRVVLFDATVQDWLKHTPDARAVSLSEWQALCLPEPLTHQPVPVNRDDTAVMMFTSGTTGEPKGAIITHNNLLCAIDAYRQKLNLSAADSTILAVPIYHITGLSALLALFISLGASIWLQHRFNAPQVITTLREQNITFLHGSPTIFILLCQAAREQSASHPGDFPALRTIACGAGHLSDGLIKELKTRFPHAAIQPIYGLTETTSPATIFPGDVWGSDKCGSSARQSPASTL
;
A
#
# COMPACT_ATOMS: atom_id res chain seq x y z
N MET A 1 -9.26 -2.12 11.33
CA MET A 1 -9.62 -2.85 10.08
C MET A 1 -9.94 -1.84 9.00
N PRO A 2 -9.12 -1.75 7.95
CA PRO A 2 -9.39 -0.83 6.85
C PRO A 2 -10.39 -1.45 5.87
N PHE A 3 -11.43 -0.69 5.51
CA PHE A 3 -12.39 -1.05 4.47
C PHE A 3 -12.42 -0.01 3.36
N SER A 4 -12.87 -0.43 2.19
CA SER A 4 -13.12 0.49 1.08
C SER A 4 -14.29 1.42 1.41
N THR A 5 -14.17 2.70 1.08
CA THR A 5 -15.31 3.64 1.12
C THR A 5 -16.39 3.31 0.09
N LYS A 6 -16.13 2.38 -0.83
CA LYS A 6 -17.10 1.83 -1.79
C LYS A 6 -17.96 0.71 -1.20
N LEU A 7 -17.71 0.30 0.05
CA LEU A 7 -18.45 -0.76 0.73
C LEU A 7 -19.92 -0.35 0.91
N LYS A 8 -20.83 -1.10 0.28
CA LYS A 8 -22.28 -0.84 0.35
C LYS A 8 -22.89 -1.64 1.50
N GLN A 9 -23.91 -1.05 2.15
CA GLN A 9 -24.60 -1.68 3.30
C GLN A 9 -25.06 -3.11 3.01
N ALA A 10 -25.80 -3.31 1.91
CA ALA A 10 -26.41 -4.59 1.56
C ALA A 10 -25.41 -5.75 1.43
N GLU A 11 -24.16 -5.45 1.08
CA GLU A 11 -23.11 -6.44 0.82
C GLU A 11 -22.22 -6.67 2.03
N SER A 12 -22.37 -5.90 3.12
CA SER A 12 -21.33 -5.81 4.15
C SER A 12 -21.81 -5.61 5.58
N GLU A 13 -23.10 -5.39 5.79
CA GLU A 13 -23.67 -5.30 7.14
C GLU A 13 -23.43 -6.59 7.94
N ALA A 14 -23.60 -7.76 7.29
CA ALA A 14 -23.26 -9.05 7.89
C ALA A 14 -21.76 -9.12 8.26
N LEU A 15 -20.88 -8.69 7.36
CA LEU A 15 -19.42 -8.71 7.59
C LEU A 15 -19.03 -7.84 8.79
N VAL A 16 -19.55 -6.61 8.85
CA VAL A 16 -19.33 -5.68 9.96
C VAL A 16 -19.90 -6.24 11.27
N GLY A 17 -21.06 -6.89 11.22
CA GLY A 17 -21.64 -7.59 12.37
C GLY A 17 -20.75 -8.70 12.92
N HIS A 18 -20.14 -9.52 12.06
CA HIS A 18 -19.20 -10.59 12.48
C HIS A 18 -17.93 -10.04 13.14
N ILE A 19 -17.52 -8.83 12.77
CA ILE A 19 -16.35 -8.16 13.35
C ILE A 19 -16.64 -7.66 14.76
N ALA A 20 -17.90 -7.28 15.04
CA ALA A 20 -18.33 -6.67 16.29
C ALA A 20 -17.39 -5.55 16.78
N PRO A 21 -17.17 -4.49 15.97
CA PRO A 21 -16.19 -3.45 16.30
C PRO A 21 -16.66 -2.61 17.50
N ARG A 22 -15.74 -2.25 18.39
CA ARG A 22 -16.06 -1.31 19.49
C ARG A 22 -16.18 0.15 19.03
N VAL A 23 -15.50 0.50 17.93
CA VAL A 23 -15.49 1.84 17.34
C VAL A 23 -15.49 1.69 15.82
N VAL A 24 -16.27 2.50 15.14
CA VAL A 24 -16.29 2.59 13.68
C VAL A 24 -16.00 4.01 13.24
N LEU A 25 -14.94 4.19 12.46
CA LEU A 25 -14.63 5.44 11.77
C LEU A 25 -15.19 5.36 10.35
N PHE A 26 -16.00 6.32 9.94
CA PHE A 26 -16.68 6.26 8.64
C PHE A 26 -16.83 7.63 7.97
N ASP A 27 -16.89 7.63 6.64
CA ASP A 27 -17.23 8.83 5.88
C ASP A 27 -18.75 8.99 5.82
N ALA A 28 -19.29 10.00 6.52
CA ALA A 28 -20.74 10.24 6.58
C ALA A 28 -21.37 10.56 5.21
N THR A 29 -20.58 10.94 4.20
CA THR A 29 -21.10 11.25 2.87
C THR A 29 -21.39 10.01 2.02
N VAL A 30 -20.72 8.88 2.30
CA VAL A 30 -20.81 7.65 1.47
C VAL A 30 -21.08 6.38 2.27
N GLN A 31 -20.89 6.40 3.59
CA GLN A 31 -21.04 5.25 4.48
C GLN A 31 -21.88 5.58 5.72
N ASP A 32 -22.86 6.49 5.60
CA ASP A 32 -23.74 6.92 6.70
C ASP A 32 -24.42 5.74 7.43
N TRP A 33 -24.67 4.64 6.72
CA TRP A 33 -25.21 3.40 7.30
C TRP A 33 -24.37 2.82 8.46
N LEU A 34 -23.05 3.05 8.48
CA LEU A 34 -22.17 2.60 9.55
C LEU A 34 -22.47 3.25 10.91
N LYS A 35 -23.20 4.38 10.94
CA LYS A 35 -23.63 5.02 12.19
C LYS A 35 -24.55 4.14 13.04
N HIS A 36 -25.18 3.15 12.40
CA HIS A 36 -26.11 2.21 13.04
C HIS A 36 -25.47 0.88 13.40
N THR A 37 -24.13 0.78 13.36
CA THR A 37 -23.43 -0.45 13.75
C THR A 37 -23.74 -0.79 15.22
N PRO A 38 -24.35 -1.95 15.51
CA PRO A 38 -24.70 -2.34 16.88
C PRO A 38 -23.48 -2.39 17.79
N ASP A 39 -23.65 -1.94 19.04
CA ASP A 39 -22.62 -2.00 20.11
C ASP A 39 -21.30 -1.27 19.81
N ALA A 40 -21.24 -0.50 18.72
CA ALA A 40 -20.07 0.27 18.31
C ALA A 40 -20.25 1.77 18.57
N ARG A 41 -19.19 2.44 19.02
CA ARG A 41 -19.11 3.90 18.96
C ARG A 41 -18.85 4.33 17.51
N ALA A 42 -19.84 4.88 16.84
CA ALA A 42 -19.69 5.48 15.53
C ALA A 42 -19.08 6.90 15.64
N VAL A 43 -18.06 7.18 14.83
CA VAL A 43 -17.43 8.50 14.72
C VAL A 43 -17.22 8.80 13.24
N SER A 44 -17.83 9.88 12.73
CA SER A 44 -17.61 10.31 11.36
C SER A 44 -16.20 10.89 11.18
N LEU A 45 -15.65 10.83 9.97
CA LEU A 45 -14.34 11.43 9.68
C LEU A 45 -14.35 12.95 9.89
N SER A 46 -15.47 13.64 9.65
CA SER A 46 -15.63 15.06 9.95
C SER A 46 -15.58 15.36 11.44
N GLU A 47 -16.22 14.53 12.28
CA GLU A 47 -16.13 14.66 13.73
C GLU A 47 -14.71 14.37 14.21
N TRP A 48 -14.08 13.31 13.68
CA TRP A 48 -12.70 12.96 13.99
C TRP A 48 -11.73 14.12 13.69
N GLN A 49 -11.87 14.77 12.52
CA GLN A 49 -11.05 15.92 12.14
C GLN A 49 -11.26 17.14 13.05
N ALA A 50 -12.44 17.28 13.64
CA ALA A 50 -12.76 18.36 14.56
C ALA A 50 -12.32 18.08 16.00
N LEU A 51 -11.79 16.88 16.31
CA LEU A 51 -11.32 16.55 17.65
C LEU A 51 -10.06 17.34 17.99
N CYS A 52 -10.12 18.10 19.09
CA CYS A 52 -8.93 18.65 19.73
C CYS A 52 -8.37 17.61 20.70
N LEU A 53 -7.17 17.10 20.42
CA LEU A 53 -6.46 16.25 21.36
C LEU A 53 -5.87 17.11 22.49
N PRO A 54 -5.92 16.64 23.75
CA PRO A 54 -5.27 17.35 24.84
C PRO A 54 -3.76 17.32 24.67
N GLU A 55 -3.10 18.45 24.98
CA GLU A 55 -1.64 18.53 25.08
C GLU A 55 -1.21 18.82 26.53
N PRO A 56 -0.34 17.98 27.13
CA PRO A 56 0.23 16.76 26.58
C PRO A 56 -0.79 15.61 26.53
N LEU A 57 -0.55 14.63 25.66
CA LEU A 57 -1.26 13.35 25.72
C LEU A 57 -0.92 12.68 27.06
N THR A 58 -1.90 12.56 27.96
CA THR A 58 -1.71 12.04 29.31
C THR A 58 -1.91 10.53 29.43
N HIS A 59 -2.43 9.88 28.39
CA HIS A 59 -2.63 8.43 28.38
C HIS A 59 -1.32 7.69 28.14
N GLN A 60 -1.04 6.70 28.99
CA GLN A 60 0.08 5.79 28.77
C GLN A 60 -0.24 4.80 27.65
N PRO A 61 0.75 4.42 26.82
CA PRO A 61 0.61 3.32 25.87
C PRO A 61 0.17 2.05 26.59
N VAL A 62 -0.79 1.33 26.01
CA VAL A 62 -1.16 -0.01 26.50
C VAL A 62 -0.03 -1.00 26.20
N PRO A 63 0.20 -2.01 27.05
CA PRO A 63 1.11 -3.10 26.72
C PRO A 63 0.64 -3.83 25.46
N VAL A 64 1.55 -4.05 24.51
CA VAL A 64 1.27 -4.74 23.24
C VAL A 64 2.36 -5.80 23.02
N ASN A 65 1.95 -7.03 22.74
CA ASN A 65 2.85 -8.11 22.34
C ASN A 65 3.00 -8.16 20.81
N ARG A 66 4.12 -8.71 20.34
CA ARG A 66 4.38 -8.85 18.90
C ARG A 66 3.37 -9.76 18.18
N ASP A 67 2.84 -10.75 18.89
CA ASP A 67 1.88 -11.71 18.35
C ASP A 67 0.42 -11.23 18.49
N ASP A 68 0.20 -10.06 19.10
CA ASP A 68 -1.12 -9.45 19.13
C ASP A 68 -1.54 -9.06 17.71
N THR A 69 -2.85 -9.20 17.44
CA THR A 69 -3.43 -8.78 16.16
C THR A 69 -3.29 -7.27 15.99
N ALA A 70 -2.55 -6.84 14.97
CA ALA A 70 -2.40 -5.44 14.61
C ALA A 70 -3.49 -5.01 13.63
N VAL A 71 -3.74 -5.83 12.61
CA VAL A 71 -4.68 -5.52 11.53
C VAL A 71 -5.39 -6.79 11.10
N MET A 72 -6.67 -6.69 10.77
CA MET A 72 -7.37 -7.71 10.01
C MET A 72 -7.80 -7.11 8.67
N MET A 73 -7.48 -7.82 7.59
CA MET A 73 -7.75 -7.40 6.22
C MET A 73 -8.62 -8.42 5.52
N PHE A 74 -9.67 -7.95 4.83
CA PHE A 74 -10.59 -8.83 4.13
C PHE A 74 -10.19 -8.98 2.67
N THR A 75 -10.22 -10.22 2.19
CA THR A 75 -10.06 -10.56 0.78
C THR A 75 -11.39 -11.03 0.22
N SER A 76 -11.60 -10.85 -1.09
CA SER A 76 -12.87 -11.21 -1.73
C SER A 76 -13.15 -12.71 -1.71
N GLY A 77 -12.16 -13.57 -1.43
CA GLY A 77 -12.31 -15.01 -1.28
C GLY A 77 -12.82 -15.72 -2.55
N THR A 78 -12.17 -16.80 -2.98
CA THR A 78 -12.69 -17.61 -4.12
C THR A 78 -13.94 -18.41 -3.79
N THR A 79 -14.31 -18.49 -2.50
CA THR A 79 -15.41 -19.33 -1.97
C THR A 79 -16.68 -18.54 -1.63
N GLY A 80 -16.83 -17.30 -2.07
CA GLY A 80 -18.05 -16.48 -1.93
C GLY A 80 -18.07 -15.57 -0.70
N GLU A 81 -17.72 -16.08 0.48
CA GLU A 81 -17.67 -15.27 1.72
C GLU A 81 -16.29 -14.61 1.92
N PRO A 82 -16.23 -13.29 2.21
CA PRO A 82 -14.97 -12.61 2.52
C PRO A 82 -14.27 -13.22 3.73
N LYS A 83 -12.97 -13.51 3.60
CA LYS A 83 -12.15 -14.05 4.70
C LYS A 83 -11.27 -12.95 5.28
N GLY A 84 -11.24 -12.86 6.61
CA GLY A 84 -10.36 -11.96 7.34
C GLY A 84 -8.98 -12.58 7.54
N ALA A 85 -7.97 -12.04 6.87
CA ALA A 85 -6.57 -12.35 7.17
C ALA A 85 -6.16 -11.60 8.45
N ILE A 86 -5.80 -12.35 9.49
CA ILE A 86 -5.31 -11.82 10.75
C ILE A 86 -3.81 -11.55 10.61
N ILE A 87 -3.41 -10.31 10.85
CA ILE A 87 -2.03 -9.84 10.71
C ILE A 87 -1.55 -9.34 12.07
N THR A 88 -0.52 -9.97 12.60
CA THR A 88 0.09 -9.58 13.88
C THR A 88 1.04 -8.39 13.71
N HIS A 89 1.43 -7.77 14.83
CA HIS A 89 2.52 -6.77 14.81
C HIS A 89 3.81 -7.36 14.24
N ASN A 90 4.15 -8.60 14.60
CA ASN A 90 5.34 -9.28 14.12
C ASN A 90 5.32 -9.45 12.59
N ASN A 91 4.17 -9.84 12.01
CA ASN A 91 4.06 -10.00 10.56
C ASN A 91 4.35 -8.68 9.82
N LEU A 92 3.81 -7.56 10.31
CA LEU A 92 4.07 -6.24 9.73
C LEU A 92 5.55 -5.85 9.85
N LEU A 93 6.16 -6.07 11.01
CA LEU A 93 7.58 -5.77 11.22
C LEU A 93 8.48 -6.60 10.29
N CYS A 94 8.19 -7.89 10.15
CA CYS A 94 8.90 -8.77 9.23
C CYS A 94 8.76 -8.33 7.76
N ALA A 95 7.56 -7.92 7.34
CA ALA A 95 7.32 -7.38 5.99
C ALA A 95 8.10 -6.07 5.76
N ILE A 96 8.06 -5.16 6.72
CA ILE A 96 8.79 -3.88 6.70
C ILE A 96 10.29 -4.12 6.57
N ASP A 97 10.85 -5.02 7.38
CA ASP A 97 12.27 -5.36 7.34
C ASP A 97 12.65 -6.00 5.99
N ALA A 98 11.80 -6.86 5.42
CA ALA A 98 12.02 -7.45 4.10
C ALA A 98 12.12 -6.37 3.01
N TYR A 99 11.15 -5.43 2.96
CA TYR A 99 11.21 -4.30 2.02
C TYR A 99 12.45 -3.44 2.23
N ARG A 100 12.68 -3.01 3.47
CA ARG A 100 13.80 -2.13 3.84
C ARG A 100 15.13 -2.73 3.40
N GLN A 101 15.39 -3.99 3.75
CA GLN A 101 16.66 -4.64 3.46
C GLN A 101 16.82 -4.99 1.98
N LYS A 102 15.78 -5.49 1.33
CA LYS A 102 15.89 -5.95 -0.08
C LYS A 102 15.89 -4.81 -1.09
N LEU A 103 15.25 -3.70 -0.77
CA LEU A 103 15.15 -2.53 -1.65
C LEU A 103 16.08 -1.38 -1.22
N ASN A 104 16.87 -1.57 -0.15
CA ASN A 104 17.80 -0.58 0.41
C ASN A 104 17.11 0.76 0.69
N LEU A 105 15.95 0.70 1.37
CA LEU A 105 15.18 1.89 1.72
C LEU A 105 15.63 2.50 3.06
N SER A 106 15.50 3.82 3.18
CA SER A 106 15.94 4.61 4.34
C SER A 106 15.05 5.83 4.60
N ALA A 107 15.33 6.58 5.67
CA ALA A 107 14.66 7.85 5.97
C ALA A 107 14.82 8.92 4.87
N ALA A 108 15.83 8.79 4.01
CA ALA A 108 16.06 9.72 2.89
C ALA A 108 15.09 9.49 1.72
N ASP A 109 14.26 8.46 1.79
CA ASP A 109 13.35 8.09 0.72
C ASP A 109 11.99 8.78 0.81
N SER A 110 11.32 8.78 -0.33
CA SER A 110 10.01 9.35 -0.53
C SER A 110 9.19 8.47 -1.47
N THR A 111 7.89 8.37 -1.18
CA THR A 111 6.90 7.65 -1.99
C THR A 111 5.64 8.46 -2.17
N ILE A 112 4.81 8.05 -3.13
CA ILE A 112 3.42 8.49 -3.25
C ILE A 112 2.52 7.36 -2.74
N LEU A 113 1.59 7.69 -1.82
CA LEU A 113 0.53 6.78 -1.40
C LEU A 113 -0.72 7.04 -2.23
N ALA A 114 -0.77 6.40 -3.40
CA ALA A 114 -1.94 6.37 -4.29
C ALA A 114 -2.63 4.98 -4.35
N VAL A 115 -2.05 3.99 -3.64
CA VAL A 115 -2.64 2.66 -3.46
C VAL A 115 -3.52 2.70 -2.21
N PRO A 116 -4.76 2.20 -2.26
CA PRO A 116 -5.62 2.20 -1.09
C PRO A 116 -5.04 1.40 0.09
N ILE A 117 -5.10 1.96 1.29
CA ILE A 117 -4.57 1.33 2.53
C ILE A 117 -5.43 0.18 3.05
N TYR A 118 -6.60 -0.07 2.44
CA TYR A 118 -7.36 -1.32 2.62
C TYR A 118 -6.86 -2.47 1.75
N HIS A 119 -5.86 -2.24 0.90
CA HIS A 119 -5.06 -3.31 0.28
C HIS A 119 -3.73 -3.47 1.00
N ILE A 120 -3.27 -4.71 1.14
CA ILE A 120 -2.06 -5.01 1.92
C ILE A 120 -0.84 -4.24 1.43
N THR A 121 -0.72 -4.00 0.12
CA THR A 121 0.33 -3.19 -0.48
C THR A 121 0.30 -1.74 -0.01
N GLY A 122 -0.87 -1.08 0.02
CA GLY A 122 -0.98 0.30 0.49
C GLY A 122 -0.66 0.42 1.98
N LEU A 123 -1.07 -0.59 2.76
CA LEU A 123 -0.85 -0.63 4.20
C LEU A 123 0.60 -0.95 4.59
N SER A 124 1.10 -2.15 4.25
CA SER A 124 2.39 -2.67 4.72
C SER A 124 3.57 -2.07 3.97
N ALA A 125 3.48 -2.02 2.63
CA ALA A 125 4.60 -1.71 1.74
C ALA A 125 4.73 -0.21 1.42
N LEU A 126 3.78 0.61 1.85
CA LEU A 126 3.81 2.06 1.66
C LEU A 126 3.60 2.78 2.99
N LEU A 127 2.40 2.71 3.59
CA LEU A 127 2.10 3.49 4.79
C LEU A 127 2.99 3.08 5.98
N ALA A 128 2.93 1.81 6.40
CA ALA A 128 3.64 1.33 7.58
C ALA A 128 5.17 1.34 7.36
N LEU A 129 5.62 0.94 6.17
CA LEU A 129 7.04 0.98 5.80
C LEU A 129 7.63 2.39 5.91
N PHE A 130 7.02 3.38 5.27
CA PHE A 130 7.60 4.73 5.24
C PHE A 130 7.47 5.44 6.60
N ILE A 131 6.42 5.19 7.38
CA ILE A 131 6.34 5.64 8.78
C ILE A 131 7.48 5.02 9.60
N SER A 132 7.73 3.72 9.48
CA SER A 132 8.80 3.02 10.21
C SER A 132 10.20 3.51 9.82
N LEU A 133 10.39 3.89 8.55
CA LEU A 133 11.64 4.47 8.06
C LEU A 133 11.87 5.92 8.53
N GLY A 134 10.84 6.63 8.99
CA GLY A 134 10.88 8.09 9.15
C GLY A 134 10.99 8.84 7.82
N ALA A 135 10.49 8.21 6.75
CA ALA A 135 10.58 8.67 5.36
C ALA A 135 9.34 9.47 4.94
N SER A 136 9.40 10.13 3.78
CA SER A 136 8.32 11.01 3.31
C SER A 136 7.22 10.27 2.54
N ILE A 137 5.96 10.60 2.81
CA ILE A 137 4.79 10.06 2.10
C ILE A 137 3.98 11.21 1.50
N TRP A 138 3.82 11.21 0.18
CA TRP A 138 2.92 12.11 -0.53
C TRP A 138 1.56 11.46 -0.67
N LEU A 139 0.58 11.97 0.07
CA LEU A 139 -0.78 11.42 0.08
C LEU A 139 -1.54 11.86 -1.16
N GLN A 140 -2.13 10.88 -1.85
CA GLN A 140 -3.03 11.16 -2.96
C GLN A 140 -4.40 10.55 -2.69
N HIS A 141 -5.40 11.41 -2.49
CA HIS A 141 -6.75 10.98 -2.09
C HIS A 141 -7.35 9.96 -3.07
N ARG A 142 -7.11 10.13 -4.37
CA ARG A 142 -7.49 9.19 -5.42
C ARG A 142 -6.37 9.07 -6.43
N PHE A 143 -6.20 7.88 -6.99
CA PHE A 143 -5.24 7.69 -8.08
C PHE A 143 -5.60 8.59 -9.28
N ASN A 144 -4.65 9.42 -9.68
CA ASN A 144 -4.71 10.24 -10.89
C ASN A 144 -3.31 10.22 -11.52
N ALA A 145 -3.17 9.52 -12.65
CA ALA A 145 -1.87 9.29 -13.27
C ALA A 145 -1.13 10.59 -13.66
N PRO A 146 -1.76 11.59 -14.32
CA PRO A 146 -1.10 12.87 -14.59
C PRO A 146 -0.57 13.56 -13.34
N GLN A 147 -1.34 13.59 -12.25
CA GLN A 147 -0.90 14.17 -10.98
C GLN A 147 0.25 13.38 -10.36
N VAL A 148 0.23 12.03 -10.41
CA VAL A 148 1.36 11.21 -9.95
C VAL A 148 2.64 11.59 -10.70
N ILE A 149 2.57 11.71 -12.03
CA ILE A 149 3.74 12.09 -12.84
C ILE A 149 4.25 13.49 -12.49
N THR A 150 3.35 14.45 -12.26
CA THR A 150 3.72 15.78 -11.77
C THR A 150 4.41 15.71 -10.41
N THR A 151 3.83 15.00 -9.44
CA THR A 151 4.40 14.83 -8.09
C THR A 151 5.74 14.10 -8.12
N LEU A 152 5.91 13.09 -8.97
CA LEU A 152 7.18 12.40 -9.17
C LEU A 152 8.31 13.38 -9.50
N ARG A 153 8.04 14.29 -10.45
CA ARG A 153 8.99 15.31 -10.90
C ARG A 153 9.23 16.37 -9.82
N GLU A 154 8.17 16.97 -9.29
CA GLU A 154 8.27 18.14 -8.41
C GLU A 154 8.81 17.80 -7.03
N GLN A 155 8.54 16.59 -6.53
CA GLN A 155 8.85 16.19 -5.16
C GLN A 155 9.99 15.19 -5.05
N ASN A 156 10.72 14.96 -6.15
CA ASN A 156 11.88 14.06 -6.21
C ASN A 156 11.56 12.69 -5.61
N ILE A 157 10.47 12.07 -6.06
CA ILE A 157 10.01 10.80 -5.51
C ILE A 157 11.00 9.68 -5.85
N THR A 158 11.43 8.95 -4.83
CA THR A 158 12.48 7.92 -4.96
C THR A 158 11.96 6.50 -5.19
N PHE A 159 10.73 6.23 -4.76
CA PHE A 159 10.13 4.91 -4.74
C PHE A 159 8.68 4.95 -5.20
N LEU A 160 8.30 3.98 -6.03
CA LEU A 160 6.91 3.68 -6.36
C LEU A 160 6.62 2.21 -6.13
N HIS A 161 5.41 1.92 -5.66
CA HIS A 161 4.89 0.55 -5.59
C HIS A 161 3.45 0.51 -6.07
N GLY A 162 3.16 -0.41 -6.98
CA GLY A 162 1.84 -0.53 -7.59
C GLY A 162 1.63 -1.84 -8.35
N SER A 163 0.47 -1.96 -8.99
CA SER A 163 0.16 -3.07 -9.89
C SER A 163 0.58 -2.77 -11.33
N PRO A 164 0.69 -3.78 -12.21
CA PRO A 164 0.96 -3.56 -13.63
C PRO A 164 -0.02 -2.56 -14.27
N THR A 165 -1.30 -2.63 -13.91
CA THR A 165 -2.33 -1.69 -14.39
C THR A 165 -2.00 -0.24 -14.06
N ILE A 166 -1.54 0.04 -12.84
CA ILE A 166 -1.15 1.40 -12.43
C ILE A 166 0.05 1.88 -13.25
N PHE A 167 1.05 1.03 -13.46
CA PHE A 167 2.23 1.40 -14.25
C PHE A 167 1.93 1.63 -15.73
N ILE A 168 1.00 0.89 -16.32
CA ILE A 168 0.50 1.17 -17.68
C ILE A 168 -0.08 2.59 -17.76
N LEU A 169 -0.93 2.96 -16.80
CA LEU A 169 -1.56 4.28 -16.74
C LEU A 169 -0.53 5.39 -16.52
N LEU A 170 0.49 5.15 -15.69
CA LEU A 170 1.59 6.10 -15.47
C LEU A 170 2.45 6.28 -16.72
N CYS A 171 2.81 5.20 -17.41
CA CYS A 171 3.55 5.29 -18.68
C CYS A 171 2.75 6.05 -19.74
N GLN A 172 1.43 5.83 -19.82
CA GLN A 172 0.56 6.58 -20.72
C GLN A 172 0.52 8.07 -20.37
N ALA A 173 0.28 8.41 -19.09
CA ALA A 173 0.25 9.81 -18.65
C ALA A 173 1.60 10.52 -18.87
N ALA A 174 2.71 9.82 -18.63
CA ALA A 174 4.04 10.35 -18.88
C ALA A 174 4.31 10.60 -20.37
N ARG A 175 3.69 9.85 -21.29
CA ARG A 175 3.78 10.11 -22.74
C ARG A 175 2.95 11.31 -23.19
N GLU A 176 1.76 11.45 -22.62
CA GLU A 176 0.77 12.45 -23.05
C GLU A 176 1.09 13.85 -22.51
N GLN A 177 1.82 13.93 -21.39
CA GLN A 177 2.34 15.21 -20.91
C GLN A 177 3.51 15.66 -21.79
N SER A 178 3.29 16.63 -22.68
CA SER A 178 4.28 17.15 -23.64
C SER A 178 5.61 17.62 -23.02
N ALA A 179 5.61 17.91 -21.72
CA ALA A 179 6.80 18.31 -20.96
C ALA A 179 7.57 17.13 -20.33
N SER A 180 7.12 15.89 -20.53
CA SER A 180 7.68 14.69 -19.89
C SER A 180 8.66 13.96 -20.81
N HIS A 181 9.95 14.05 -20.50
CA HIS A 181 11.00 13.27 -21.13
C HIS A 181 11.44 12.08 -20.25
N PRO A 182 11.94 10.99 -20.84
CA PRO A 182 12.49 9.85 -20.09
C PRO A 182 13.50 10.19 -18.97
N GLY A 183 14.19 11.34 -19.04
CA GLY A 183 15.15 11.77 -18.03
C GLY A 183 14.57 12.62 -16.89
N ASP A 184 13.28 12.93 -16.90
CA ASP A 184 12.67 13.92 -15.99
C ASP A 184 12.52 13.45 -14.55
N PHE A 185 12.79 12.16 -14.28
CA PHE A 185 12.59 11.54 -12.98
C PHE A 185 13.92 10.99 -12.43
N PRO A 186 14.99 11.81 -12.32
CA PRO A 186 16.32 11.32 -11.93
C PRO A 186 16.37 10.81 -10.48
N ALA A 187 15.44 11.27 -9.63
CA ALA A 187 15.32 10.82 -8.24
C ALA A 187 14.70 9.42 -8.10
N LEU A 188 13.91 8.97 -9.08
CA LEU A 188 13.18 7.70 -9.00
C LEU A 188 14.16 6.53 -9.18
N ARG A 189 14.46 5.83 -8.08
CA ARG A 189 15.44 4.74 -8.04
C ARG A 189 14.79 3.36 -8.14
N THR A 190 13.55 3.20 -7.67
CA THR A 190 12.93 1.88 -7.60
C THR A 190 11.44 1.93 -7.95
N ILE A 191 11.06 1.06 -8.88
CA ILE A 191 9.69 0.76 -9.24
C ILE A 191 9.40 -0.67 -8.80
N ALA A 192 8.76 -0.82 -7.64
CA ALA A 192 8.25 -2.09 -7.17
C ALA A 192 6.92 -2.40 -7.86
N CYS A 193 6.75 -3.62 -8.35
CA CYS A 193 5.52 -4.04 -9.03
C CYS A 193 5.03 -5.39 -8.49
N GLY A 194 3.83 -5.40 -7.92
CA GLY A 194 3.19 -6.61 -7.42
C GLY A 194 1.74 -6.75 -7.85
N ALA A 195 1.00 -7.67 -7.23
CA ALA A 195 -0.44 -7.88 -7.47
C ALA A 195 -0.83 -8.26 -8.92
N GLY A 196 0.11 -8.70 -9.76
CA GLY A 196 -0.17 -9.15 -11.11
C GLY A 196 1.07 -9.55 -11.90
N HIS A 197 0.87 -10.14 -13.08
CA HIS A 197 1.96 -10.48 -13.98
C HIS A 197 2.54 -9.22 -14.62
N LEU A 198 3.85 -9.06 -14.50
CA LEU A 198 4.61 -7.98 -15.13
C LEU A 198 5.14 -8.48 -16.48
N SER A 199 4.56 -8.00 -17.58
CA SER A 199 4.92 -8.44 -18.93
C SER A 199 6.21 -7.78 -19.45
N ASP A 200 6.91 -8.45 -20.35
CA ASP A 200 8.12 -7.91 -21.00
C ASP A 200 7.86 -6.57 -21.70
N GLY A 201 6.66 -6.40 -22.27
CA GLY A 201 6.25 -5.15 -22.90
C GLY A 201 6.17 -4.00 -21.89
N LEU A 202 5.58 -4.25 -20.71
CA LEU A 202 5.51 -3.23 -19.66
C LEU A 202 6.88 -2.94 -19.06
N ILE A 203 7.73 -3.96 -18.89
CA ILE A 203 9.12 -3.80 -18.46
C ILE A 203 9.89 -2.87 -19.41
N LYS A 204 9.78 -3.09 -20.72
CA LYS A 204 10.39 -2.24 -21.76
C LYS A 204 9.86 -0.80 -21.71
N GLU A 205 8.54 -0.63 -21.59
CA GLU A 205 7.93 0.71 -21.51
C GLU A 205 8.40 1.45 -20.24
N LEU A 206 8.39 0.78 -19.08
CA LEU A 206 8.88 1.34 -17.82
C LEU A 206 10.34 1.77 -17.92
N LYS A 207 11.22 0.93 -18.48
CA LYS A 207 12.62 1.30 -18.65
C LYS A 207 12.81 2.45 -19.65
N THR A 208 11.97 2.53 -20.67
CA THR A 208 11.97 3.63 -21.63
C THR A 208 11.53 4.96 -21.00
N ARG A 209 10.59 4.93 -20.03
CA ARG A 209 10.09 6.15 -19.36
C ARG A 209 10.85 6.53 -18.10
N PHE A 210 11.40 5.55 -17.40
CA PHE A 210 12.10 5.70 -16.12
C PHE A 210 13.44 4.94 -16.18
N PRO A 211 14.39 5.37 -17.03
CA PRO A 211 15.61 4.63 -17.34
C PRO A 211 16.54 4.43 -16.13
N HIS A 212 16.45 5.32 -15.15
CA HIS A 212 17.25 5.26 -13.92
C HIS A 212 16.65 4.38 -12.83
N ALA A 213 15.37 4.01 -12.94
CA ALA A 213 14.71 3.18 -11.95
C ALA A 213 15.04 1.70 -12.19
N ALA A 214 15.33 0.98 -11.10
CA ALA A 214 15.31 -0.47 -11.08
C ALA A 214 13.87 -0.96 -10.99
N ILE A 215 13.50 -1.95 -11.81
CA ILE A 215 12.17 -2.55 -11.80
C ILE A 215 12.23 -3.82 -10.95
N GLN A 216 11.42 -3.85 -9.90
CA GLN A 216 11.46 -4.87 -8.83
C GLN A 216 10.13 -5.63 -8.79
N PRO A 217 10.01 -6.80 -9.44
CA PRO A 217 8.86 -7.68 -9.26
C PRO A 217 8.71 -8.14 -7.81
N ILE A 218 7.49 -8.12 -7.31
CA ILE A 218 7.14 -8.52 -5.94
C ILE A 218 5.94 -9.45 -5.98
N TYR A 219 6.05 -10.57 -5.28
CA TYR A 219 4.91 -11.45 -5.06
C TYR A 219 4.54 -11.46 -3.58
N GLY A 220 3.24 -11.42 -3.33
CA GLY A 220 2.67 -11.41 -1.99
C GLY A 220 1.16 -11.53 -2.06
N LEU A 221 0.61 -12.04 -0.98
CA LEU A 221 -0.81 -12.15 -0.68
C LEU A 221 -1.10 -11.38 0.61
N THR A 222 -2.37 -11.04 0.83
CA THR A 222 -2.81 -10.43 2.10
C THR A 222 -2.43 -11.30 3.30
N GLU A 223 -2.59 -12.61 3.16
CA GLU A 223 -2.27 -13.65 4.15
C GLU A 223 -0.76 -13.72 4.46
N THR A 224 0.09 -13.32 3.52
CA THR A 224 1.56 -13.25 3.71
C THR A 224 2.02 -11.88 4.20
N THR A 225 1.08 -10.96 4.46
CA THR A 225 1.34 -9.57 4.85
C THR A 225 2.08 -8.73 3.80
N SER A 226 2.42 -9.29 2.64
CA SER A 226 3.25 -8.69 1.57
C SER A 226 4.57 -8.09 2.09
N PRO A 227 5.74 -8.54 1.62
CA PRO A 227 5.97 -9.40 0.47
C PRO A 227 6.26 -10.85 0.89
N ALA A 228 5.83 -11.82 0.09
CA ALA A 228 6.33 -13.19 0.20
C ALA A 228 7.70 -13.33 -0.47
N THR A 229 7.86 -12.69 -1.65
CA THR A 229 9.12 -12.64 -2.38
C THR A 229 9.36 -11.25 -2.98
N ILE A 230 10.64 -10.90 -3.11
CA ILE A 230 11.09 -9.70 -3.82
C ILE A 230 12.18 -10.14 -4.79
N PHE A 231 12.09 -9.73 -6.06
CA PHE A 231 13.11 -10.03 -7.05
C PHE A 231 14.48 -9.48 -6.65
N PRO A 232 15.57 -10.27 -6.82
CA PRO A 232 16.89 -9.75 -6.52
C PRO A 232 17.36 -8.83 -7.65
N GLY A 233 17.41 -7.52 -7.40
CA GLY A 233 17.95 -6.53 -8.33
C GLY A 233 16.98 -6.11 -9.44
N ASP A 234 17.46 -5.36 -10.43
CA ASP A 234 16.63 -4.93 -11.56
C ASP A 234 16.25 -6.13 -12.43
N VAL A 235 14.95 -6.35 -12.66
CA VAL A 235 14.48 -7.40 -13.58
C VAL A 235 14.86 -7.07 -15.02
N TRP A 236 15.04 -5.78 -15.35
CA TRP A 236 15.56 -5.37 -16.65
C TRP A 236 16.98 -5.90 -16.87
N GLY A 237 17.17 -6.70 -17.92
CA GLY A 237 18.46 -7.31 -18.24
C GLY A 237 18.77 -8.59 -17.46
N SER A 238 17.80 -9.12 -16.71
CA SER A 238 17.93 -10.43 -16.05
C SER A 238 17.53 -11.57 -16.99
N ASP A 239 18.28 -12.67 -16.97
CA ASP A 239 17.95 -13.94 -17.65
C ASP A 239 16.66 -14.60 -17.11
N LYS A 240 16.07 -14.03 -16.04
CA LYS A 240 14.87 -14.53 -15.36
C LYS A 240 13.67 -13.59 -15.47
N CYS A 241 13.61 -12.81 -16.56
CA CYS A 241 12.46 -11.97 -16.89
C CYS A 241 11.17 -12.83 -16.86
N GLY A 242 10.25 -12.54 -15.93
CA GLY A 242 9.01 -13.31 -15.72
C GLY A 242 8.98 -14.25 -14.49
N SER A 243 10.07 -14.39 -13.73
CA SER A 243 10.11 -15.22 -12.51
C SER A 243 9.70 -14.45 -11.24
N SER A 244 8.97 -15.12 -10.34
CA SER A 244 8.50 -14.57 -9.04
C SER A 244 9.58 -14.43 -7.95
N ALA A 245 10.87 -14.44 -8.30
CA ALA A 245 12.00 -14.37 -7.34
C ALA A 245 12.15 -15.55 -6.36
N ARG A 246 13.20 -15.52 -5.53
CA ARG A 246 13.40 -16.44 -4.39
C ARG A 246 12.66 -15.93 -3.14
N GLN A 247 12.30 -16.85 -2.24
CA GLN A 247 11.62 -16.55 -0.97
C GLN A 247 12.31 -15.45 -0.15
N SER A 248 11.51 -14.55 0.43
CA SER A 248 12.01 -13.61 1.45
C SER A 248 12.40 -14.37 2.71
N PRO A 249 13.52 -14.04 3.40
CA PRO A 249 13.93 -14.70 4.64
C PRO A 249 12.86 -14.70 5.74
N ALA A 250 11.93 -13.73 5.68
CA ALA A 250 10.80 -13.58 6.59
C ALA A 250 9.62 -14.54 6.35
N SER A 251 9.69 -15.43 5.37
CA SER A 251 8.56 -16.28 4.94
C SER A 251 8.72 -17.77 5.28
N THR A 252 9.64 -18.12 6.17
CA THR A 252 9.71 -19.47 6.74
C THR A 252 8.65 -19.58 7.83
N LEU A 253 7.62 -20.40 7.57
CA LEU A 253 6.59 -20.81 8.54
C LEU A 253 7.23 -21.35 9.83
#